data_AF-A0A7Y5QI52-F1
#
_entry.id   AF-A0A7Y5QI52-F1
#
_cell.length_a   1.000
_cell.length_b   1.000
_cell.length_c   1.000
_cell.angle_alpha   90.00
_cell.angle_beta   90.00
_cell.angle_gamma   90.00
#
_symmetry.space_group_name_H-M   'P 1'
#
loop_
_entity.id
_entity.type
_entity.pdbx_description
1 polymer ?
#
loop_
_entity_poly.entity_id
_entity_poly.type
_entity_poly.pdbx_seq_one_letter_code
_entity_poly.pdbx_strand_id
1 'polypeptide(L)'
;MRKNSKRIDSSVVQGEGSYIVVSLLTYGESKAARGVSDVSEEERLAFGERLISGHILEWNWTDEYGTALPVPAADPHVLEGMPIDEMNFLMGAVTGSDPNGRSG
;
A
#
# COMPACT_ATOMS: atom_id res chain seq x y z
N MET A 1 12.80 -2.80 16.51
CA MET A 1 11.54 -2.35 15.89
C MET A 1 11.67 -0.87 15.56
N ARG A 2 11.64 -0.46 14.28
CA ARG A 2 11.71 0.96 13.90
C ARG A 2 10.47 1.66 14.49
N LYS A 3 10.64 2.79 15.19
CA LYS A 3 9.57 3.50 15.89
C LYS A 3 8.42 4.01 15.00
N ASN A 4 8.54 3.89 13.67
CA ASN A 4 7.64 4.50 12.69
C ASN A 4 7.05 3.48 11.70
N SER A 5 6.80 2.24 12.13
CA SER A 5 6.15 1.22 11.29
C SER A 5 4.90 0.66 11.95
N LYS A 6 3.88 0.35 11.15
CA LYS A 6 2.61 -0.25 11.58
C LYS A 6 2.36 -1.53 10.79
N ARG A 7 2.04 -2.62 11.50
CA ARG A 7 1.51 -3.84 10.89
C ARG A 7 0.00 -3.69 10.74
N ILE A 8 -0.52 -4.03 9.57
CA ILE A 8 -1.94 -3.92 9.20
C ILE A 8 -2.38 -5.30 8.74
N ASP A 9 -3.50 -5.78 9.27
CA ASP A 9 -4.17 -6.99 8.78
C ASP A 9 -4.76 -6.71 7.39
N SER A 10 -4.44 -7.58 6.43
CA SER A 10 -4.93 -7.51 5.06
C SER A 10 -5.85 -8.69 4.73
N SER A 11 -6.42 -9.32 5.76
CA SER A 11 -7.22 -10.54 5.57
C SER A 11 -8.45 -10.32 4.70
N VAL A 12 -8.89 -9.07 4.59
CA VAL A 12 -10.00 -8.63 3.72
C VAL A 12 -9.69 -8.75 2.23
N VAL A 13 -8.42 -8.65 1.81
CA VAL A 13 -8.02 -8.69 0.39
C VAL A 13 -7.22 -9.93 0.03
N GLN A 14 -6.44 -10.47 0.97
CA GLN A 14 -5.49 -11.58 0.72
C GLN A 14 -5.78 -12.82 1.57
N GLY A 15 -6.90 -12.83 2.30
CA GLY A 15 -7.32 -13.97 3.11
C GLY A 15 -6.63 -14.08 4.47
N GLU A 16 -7.09 -15.03 5.28
CA GLU A 16 -6.75 -15.15 6.70
C GLU A 16 -5.24 -15.19 6.98
N GLY A 17 -4.80 -14.34 7.91
CA GLY A 17 -3.41 -14.27 8.35
C GLY A 17 -2.49 -13.47 7.42
N SER A 18 -3.04 -12.89 6.35
CA SER A 18 -2.30 -11.95 5.51
C SER A 18 -2.10 -10.60 6.22
N TYR A 19 -0.93 -10.00 6.02
CA TYR A 19 -0.59 -8.72 6.58
C TYR A 19 0.39 -7.94 5.70
N ILE A 20 0.43 -6.65 5.95
CA ILE A 20 1.49 -5.75 5.48
C ILE A 20 2.10 -4.99 6.67
N VAL A 21 3.33 -4.53 6.51
CA VAL A 21 4.01 -3.62 7.42
C VAL A 21 4.37 -2.38 6.63
N VAL A 22 3.77 -1.26 7.01
CA VAL A 22 4.01 0.04 6.38
C VAL A 22 4.82 0.94 7.28
N SER A 23 5.64 1.80 6.69
CA SER A 23 6.21 2.95 7.40
C SER A 23 5.25 4.13 7.36
N LEU A 24 5.28 4.97 8.41
CA LEU A 24 4.49 6.20 8.45
C LEU A 24 5.01 7.20 7.42
N LEU A 25 4.08 7.86 6.72
CA LEU A 25 4.41 9.00 5.88
C LEU A 25 5.01 10.14 6.71
N THR A 26 5.96 10.84 6.12
CA THR A 26 6.38 12.15 6.60
C THR A 26 5.29 13.19 6.34
N TYR A 27 5.32 14.30 7.09
CA TYR A 27 4.41 15.42 6.86
C TYR A 27 4.46 15.96 5.42
N GLY A 28 5.66 15.98 4.80
CA GLY A 28 5.84 16.41 3.42
C GLY A 28 5.12 15.50 2.42
N GLU A 29 5.23 14.18 2.60
CA GLU A 29 4.56 13.18 1.76
C GLU A 29 3.04 13.22 1.97
N SER A 30 2.57 13.35 3.21
CA SER A 30 1.14 13.52 3.49
C SER A 30 0.57 14.80 2.85
N LYS A 31 1.33 15.89 2.84
CA LYS A 31 0.92 17.14 2.18
C LYS A 31 0.89 16.98 0.66
N ALA A 32 1.90 16.31 0.09
CA ALA A 32 1.94 16.01 -1.35
C ALA A 32 0.75 15.15 -1.76
N ALA A 33 0.44 14.07 -1.06
CA ALA A 33 -0.67 13.16 -1.37
C ALA A 33 -2.04 13.87 -1.38
N ARG A 34 -2.24 14.89 -0.55
CA ARG A 34 -3.47 15.70 -0.53
C ARG A 34 -3.56 16.70 -1.69
N GLY A 35 -2.42 17.10 -2.27
CA GLY A 35 -2.34 18.05 -3.38
C GLY A 35 -2.49 17.43 -4.77
N VAL A 36 -2.62 16.10 -4.86
CA VAL A 36 -2.74 15.33 -6.12
C VAL A 36 -4.18 15.40 -6.69
N SER A 37 -5.03 16.33 -6.23
CA SER A 37 -6.42 16.45 -6.71
C SER A 37 -6.53 17.00 -8.14
N ASP A 38 -5.52 17.74 -8.62
CA ASP A 38 -5.57 18.50 -9.87
C ASP A 38 -4.65 17.94 -10.96
N VAL A 39 -4.11 16.73 -10.78
CA VAL A 39 -3.24 16.06 -11.76
C VAL A 39 -4.01 15.03 -12.58
N SER A 40 -3.41 14.57 -13.68
CA SER A 40 -3.99 13.49 -14.48
C SER A 40 -4.11 12.18 -13.69
N GLU A 41 -5.01 11.30 -14.13
CA GLU A 41 -5.18 9.97 -13.52
C GLU A 41 -3.88 9.16 -13.55
N GLU A 42 -3.12 9.24 -14.64
CA GLU A 42 -1.83 8.58 -14.82
C GLU A 42 -0.79 9.07 -13.79
N GLU A 43 -0.70 10.38 -13.57
CA GLU A 43 0.19 10.97 -12.56
C GLU A 43 -0.20 10.56 -11.14
N ARG A 44 -1.50 10.46 -10.87
CA ARG A 44 -2.03 10.01 -9.57
C ARG A 44 -1.69 8.54 -9.32
N LEU A 45 -1.80 7.68 -10.32
CA LEU A 45 -1.42 6.26 -10.23
C LEU A 45 0.08 6.11 -10.00
N ALA A 46 0.91 6.79 -10.81
CA ALA A 46 2.36 6.75 -10.67
C ALA A 46 2.83 7.28 -9.29
N PHE A 47 2.19 8.33 -8.77
CA PHE A 47 2.46 8.82 -7.42
C PHE A 47 2.08 7.78 -6.36
N GLY A 48 0.94 7.12 -6.56
CA GLY A 48 0.47 6.04 -5.69
C GLY A 48 1.43 4.86 -5.63
N GLU A 49 1.85 4.34 -6.77
CA GLU A 49 2.82 3.25 -6.87
C GLU A 49 4.14 3.60 -6.19
N ARG A 50 4.60 4.84 -6.37
CA ARG A 50 5.82 5.33 -5.72
C ARG A 50 5.67 5.38 -4.19
N LEU A 51 4.52 5.81 -3.69
CA LEU A 51 4.25 5.80 -2.25
C LEU A 51 4.21 4.37 -1.71
N ILE A 52 3.49 3.47 -2.38
CA ILE A 52 3.39 2.06 -1.98
C ILE A 52 4.79 1.43 -1.93
N SER A 53 5.58 1.61 -2.99
CA SER A 53 6.93 1.06 -3.10
C SER A 53 7.91 1.64 -2.09
N GLY A 54 7.75 2.91 -1.72
CA GLY A 54 8.59 3.55 -0.71
C GLY A 54 8.24 3.18 0.73
N HIS A 55 6.98 2.80 0.99
CA HIS A 55 6.47 2.68 2.36
C HIS A 55 6.10 1.26 2.80
N ILE A 56 5.88 0.31 1.90
CA ILE A 56 5.74 -1.11 2.26
C ILE A 56 7.12 -1.68 2.59
N LEU A 57 7.30 -2.05 3.86
CA LEU A 57 8.55 -2.61 4.37
C LEU A 57 8.57 -4.14 4.29
N GLU A 58 7.40 -4.76 4.48
CA GLU A 58 7.22 -6.20 4.57
C GLU A 58 5.76 -6.55 4.27
N TRP A 59 5.52 -7.72 3.69
CA TRP A 59 4.20 -8.35 3.58
C TRP A 59 4.36 -9.87 3.47
N ASN A 60 3.26 -10.61 3.56
CA ASN A 60 3.23 -12.04 3.23
C ASN A 60 2.23 -12.37 2.10
N TRP A 61 1.99 -11.40 1.21
CA TRP A 61 1.05 -11.56 0.12
C TRP A 61 1.55 -12.59 -0.89
N THR A 62 0.61 -13.30 -1.49
CA THR A 62 0.88 -14.36 -2.45
C THR A 62 0.12 -14.15 -3.75
N ASP A 63 0.62 -14.75 -4.83
CA ASP A 63 -0.14 -14.85 -6.08
C ASP A 63 -1.28 -15.89 -5.97
N GLU A 64 -2.02 -16.06 -7.07
CA GLU A 64 -3.11 -17.02 -7.19
C GLU A 64 -2.68 -18.49 -7.01
N TYR A 65 -1.38 -18.78 -7.11
CA TYR A 65 -0.79 -20.11 -6.92
C TYR A 65 -0.20 -20.30 -5.51
N GLY A 66 -0.30 -19.28 -4.63
CA GLY A 66 0.28 -19.30 -3.29
C GLY A 66 1.79 -19.00 -3.25
N THR A 67 2.37 -18.49 -4.34
CA THR A 67 3.76 -18.07 -4.39
C THR A 67 3.91 -16.71 -3.71
N ALA A 68 4.87 -16.58 -2.80
CA ALA A 68 5.13 -15.31 -2.14
C ALA A 68 5.55 -14.22 -3.14
N LEU A 69 4.85 -13.08 -3.07
CA LEU A 69 5.16 -11.92 -3.90
C LEU A 69 6.33 -11.12 -3.31
N PRO A 70 7.25 -10.62 -4.15
CA PRO A 70 8.30 -9.74 -3.68
C PRO A 70 7.69 -8.45 -3.12
N VAL A 71 8.31 -7.86 -2.11
CA VAL A 71 7.87 -6.53 -1.63
C VAL A 71 8.05 -5.49 -2.73
N PRO A 72 7.17 -4.48 -2.87
CA PRO A 72 7.24 -3.52 -3.96
C PRO A 72 8.52 -2.67 -3.97
N ALA A 73 9.18 -2.53 -2.81
CA ALA A 73 10.49 -1.89 -2.72
C ALA A 73 11.61 -2.67 -3.44
N ALA A 74 11.45 -3.99 -3.59
CA ALA A 74 12.38 -4.87 -4.29
C ALA A 74 12.00 -5.04 -5.76
N ASP A 75 10.70 -5.10 -6.07
CA ASP A 75 10.18 -5.17 -7.43
C ASP A 75 8.88 -4.38 -7.58
N PRO A 76 8.93 -3.15 -8.11
CA PRO A 76 7.73 -2.31 -8.30
C PRO A 76 6.71 -2.90 -9.28
N HIS A 77 7.15 -3.75 -10.23
CA HIS A 77 6.26 -4.35 -11.23
C HIS A 77 5.23 -5.30 -10.61
N VAL A 78 5.45 -5.73 -9.36
CA VAL A 78 4.47 -6.50 -8.60
C VAL A 78 3.13 -5.79 -8.50
N LEU A 79 3.11 -4.45 -8.49
CA LEU A 79 1.90 -3.63 -8.38
C LEU A 79 1.06 -3.62 -9.66
N GLU A 80 1.69 -3.73 -10.83
CA GLU A 80 1.02 -3.65 -12.14
C GLU A 80 0.06 -4.81 -12.38
N GLY A 81 0.35 -5.97 -11.78
CA GLY A 81 -0.46 -7.18 -11.89
C GLY A 81 -1.53 -7.33 -10.80
N MET A 82 -1.63 -6.39 -9.86
CA MET A 82 -2.53 -6.54 -8.71
C MET A 82 -3.98 -6.19 -9.04
N PRO A 83 -4.95 -6.91 -8.48
CA PRO A 83 -6.33 -6.48 -8.45
C PRO A 83 -6.51 -5.05 -7.90
N ILE A 84 -7.49 -4.33 -8.42
CA ILE A 84 -7.75 -2.93 -8.03
C ILE A 84 -8.09 -2.79 -6.54
N ASP A 85 -8.75 -3.77 -5.94
CA ASP A 85 -9.12 -3.77 -4.52
C ASP A 85 -7.90 -3.87 -3.60
N GLU A 86 -6.92 -4.68 -4.00
CA GLU A 86 -5.62 -4.79 -3.34
C GLU A 86 -4.85 -3.47 -3.43
N MET A 87 -4.80 -2.85 -4.62
CA MET A 87 -4.16 -1.55 -4.81
C MET A 87 -4.82 -0.46 -3.96
N ASN A 88 -6.14 -0.42 -3.90
CA ASN A 88 -6.89 0.52 -3.05
C ASN A 88 -6.58 0.29 -1.57
N PHE A 89 -6.48 -0.97 -1.13
CA PHE A 89 -6.12 -1.33 0.24
C PHE A 89 -4.71 -0.82 0.58
N LEU A 90 -3.71 -1.09 -0.27
CA LEU A 90 -2.34 -0.61 -0.08
C LEU A 90 -2.27 0.92 -0.03
N MET A 91 -3.01 1.59 -0.91
CA MET A 91 -3.11 3.04 -0.93
C MET A 91 -3.66 3.60 0.38
N GLY A 92 -4.76 3.03 0.88
CA GLY A 92 -5.35 3.40 2.16
C GLY A 92 -4.36 3.20 3.31
N ALA A 93 -3.74 2.02 3.35
CA ALA A 93 -2.77 1.66 4.38
C ALA A 93 -1.58 2.62 4.45
N VAL A 94 -1.03 3.03 3.30
CA VAL A 94 0.12 3.95 3.23
C VAL A 94 -0.30 5.39 3.51
N THR A 95 -1.45 5.83 3.02
CA THR A 95 -1.95 7.21 3.27
C THR A 95 -2.49 7.42 4.67
N GLY A 96 -2.68 6.35 5.45
CA GLY A 96 -3.21 6.40 6.81
C GLY A 96 -4.74 6.52 6.87
N SER A 97 -5.43 6.45 5.73
CA SER A 97 -6.85 6.15 5.67
C SER A 97 -7.07 4.73 6.21
N ASP A 98 -8.13 4.47 6.98
CA ASP A 98 -8.41 3.09 7.41
C ASP A 98 -8.69 2.22 6.17
N PRO A 99 -7.78 1.31 5.77
CA PRO A 99 -7.98 0.49 4.58
C PRO A 99 -9.06 -0.59 4.82
N ASN A 100 -9.45 -0.81 6.08
CA ASN A 100 -10.52 -1.71 6.49
C ASN A 100 -11.85 -1.00 6.74
N GLY A 101 -11.90 0.33 6.56
CA GLY A 101 -13.11 1.15 6.50
C GLY A 101 -14.27 0.74 7.39
N ARG A 102 -14.09 0.69 8.73
CA ARG A 102 -15.18 1.11 9.62
C ARG A 102 -15.13 2.63 9.66
N SER A 103 -15.94 3.28 8.83
CA SER A 103 -16.17 4.72 8.93
C SER A 103 -16.69 5.05 10.33
N GLY A 104 -15.95 5.87 11.08
CA GLY A 104 -16.44 6.57 12.26
C GLY A 104 -16.89 7.98 11.87
#